data_AF-A0A497MJH2-F1
#
_entry.id   AF-A0A497MJH2-F1
#
_cell.length_a   1.000
_cell.length_b   1.000
_cell.length_c   1.000
_cell.angle_alpha   90.00
_cell.angle_beta   90.00
_cell.angle_gamma   90.00
#
_symmetry.space_group_name_H-M   'P 1'
#
loop_
_entity.id
_entity.type
_entity.pdbx_description
1 polymer ?
#
loop_
_entity_poly.entity_id
_entity_poly.type
_entity_poly.pdbx_seq_one_letter_code
_entity_poly.pdbx_strand_id
1 'polypeptide(L)'
;MRKPDFDRLLSVLFREESDVIPFYEHAVDPEVIETLTGKPVTRIPFGSDEFLKALVEFYYKLGYDYVPLEIPLNLPITNVRTVRD
;
A
#
# COMPACT_ATOMS: atom_id res chain seq x y z
N MET A 1 -17.28 4.23 3.24
CA MET A 1 -16.34 3.29 3.88
C MET A 1 -16.01 3.79 5.28
N ARG A 2 -15.54 2.91 6.17
CA ARG A 2 -15.17 3.27 7.55
C ARG A 2 -14.02 4.29 7.54
N LYS A 3 -14.00 5.20 8.51
CA LYS A 3 -12.84 6.08 8.75
C LYS A 3 -11.66 5.24 9.28
N PRO A 4 -10.46 5.30 8.65
CA PRO A 4 -9.26 4.63 9.16
C PRO A 4 -8.93 5.02 10.60
N ASP A 5 -8.44 4.06 11.35
CA ASP A 5 -7.94 4.22 12.70
C ASP A 5 -6.61 3.48 12.82
N PHE A 6 -5.52 4.25 12.72
CA PHE A 6 -4.16 3.73 12.57
C PHE A 6 -3.61 3.06 13.83
N ASP A 7 -4.29 3.19 14.97
CA ASP A 7 -3.90 2.54 16.21
C ASP A 7 -4.33 1.07 16.25
N ARG A 8 -5.35 0.67 15.46
CA ARG A 8 -5.89 -0.70 15.51
C ARG A 8 -4.90 -1.76 15.08
N LEU A 9 -4.18 -1.51 13.98
CA LEU A 9 -3.15 -2.44 13.53
C LEU A 9 -2.06 -2.56 14.60
N LEU A 10 -1.69 -1.44 15.23
CA LEU A 10 -0.67 -1.41 16.28
C LEU A 10 -1.11 -2.20 17.52
N SER A 11 -2.33 -2.00 18.00
CA SER A 11 -2.91 -2.75 19.12
C SER A 11 -2.94 -4.25 18.84
N VAL A 12 -3.38 -4.67 17.64
CA VAL A 12 -3.35 -6.09 17.25
C VAL A 12 -1.93 -6.66 17.25
N LEU A 13 -0.95 -5.92 16.72
CA LEU A 13 0.45 -6.33 16.72
C LEU A 13 1.03 -6.43 18.14
N PHE A 14 0.58 -5.59 19.08
CA PHE A 14 0.92 -5.67 20.50
C PHE A 14 0.06 -6.64 21.32
N ARG A 15 -0.84 -7.39 20.67
CA ARG A 15 -1.74 -8.36 21.31
C ARG A 15 -2.71 -7.73 22.30
N GLU A 16 -3.09 -6.49 22.05
CA GLU A 16 -4.15 -5.78 22.76
C GLU A 16 -5.50 -6.06 22.10
N GLU A 17 -6.59 -5.73 22.79
CA GLU A 17 -7.94 -5.86 22.25
C GLU A 17 -8.21 -4.76 21.22
N SER A 18 -8.79 -5.13 20.08
CA SER A 18 -9.25 -4.20 19.04
C SER A 18 -10.74 -4.41 18.80
N ASP A 19 -11.45 -3.33 18.48
CA ASP A 19 -12.90 -3.34 18.25
C ASP A 19 -13.30 -4.08 16.96
N VAL A 20 -12.35 -4.26 16.05
CA VAL A 20 -12.49 -5.01 14.79
C VAL A 20 -11.19 -5.72 14.44
N ILE A 21 -11.24 -6.65 13.48
CA ILE A 21 -10.04 -7.21 12.87
C ILE A 21 -9.61 -6.26 11.72
N PRO A 22 -8.42 -5.63 11.78
CA PRO A 22 -7.93 -4.77 10.71
C PRO A 22 -7.67 -5.59 9.44
N PHE A 23 -7.97 -5.02 8.27
CA PHE A 23 -7.55 -5.60 7.00
C PHE A 23 -6.07 -5.33 6.74
N TYR A 24 -5.37 -6.32 6.19
CA TYR A 24 -3.97 -6.22 5.80
C TYR A 24 -3.76 -6.86 4.41
N GLU A 25 -3.25 -6.05 3.49
CA GLU A 25 -2.83 -6.37 2.12
C GLU A 25 -1.47 -5.72 1.81
N HIS A 26 -0.43 -6.52 1.65
CA HIS A 26 0.94 -6.03 1.50
C HIS A 26 1.33 -5.80 0.04
N ALA A 27 0.75 -6.52 -0.91
CA ALA A 27 1.23 -6.57 -2.29
C ALA A 27 0.07 -6.45 -3.27
N VAL A 28 -0.70 -5.36 -3.16
CA VAL A 28 -1.75 -5.06 -4.12
C VAL A 28 -1.15 -4.68 -5.48
N ASP A 29 -1.67 -5.30 -6.53
CA ASP A 29 -1.21 -5.03 -7.90
C ASP A 29 -1.52 -3.58 -8.34
N PRO A 30 -0.58 -2.90 -9.04
CA PRO A 30 -0.79 -1.57 -9.60
C PRO A 30 -2.05 -1.44 -10.45
N GLU A 31 -2.45 -2.49 -11.17
CA GLU A 31 -3.65 -2.57 -12.00
C GLU A 31 -4.93 -2.44 -11.16
N VAL A 32 -4.95 -3.02 -9.95
CA VAL A 32 -6.08 -2.93 -9.01
C VAL A 32 -6.18 -1.51 -8.47
N ILE A 33 -5.04 -0.91 -8.09
CA ILE A 33 -5.00 0.48 -7.63
C ILE A 33 -5.45 1.43 -8.75
N GLU A 34 -4.95 1.25 -9.98
CA GLU A 34 -5.34 2.03 -11.16
C GLU A 34 -6.84 1.93 -11.43
N THR A 35 -7.39 0.72 -11.39
CA THR A 35 -8.83 0.48 -11.59
C THR A 35 -9.68 1.18 -10.52
N LEU A 36 -9.28 1.13 -9.25
CA LEU A 36 -10.08 1.67 -8.14
C LEU A 36 -9.89 3.17 -7.90
N THR A 37 -8.75 3.73 -8.30
CA THR A 37 -8.45 5.17 -8.13
C THR A 37 -8.65 5.99 -9.40
N GLY A 38 -8.69 5.35 -10.57
CA GLY A 38 -8.70 6.03 -11.88
C GLY A 38 -7.38 6.73 -12.23
N LYS A 39 -6.31 6.51 -11.45
CA LYS A 39 -4.98 7.08 -11.69
C LYS A 39 -4.13 6.10 -12.50
N PRO A 40 -3.23 6.58 -13.38
CA PRO A 40 -2.43 5.72 -14.26
C PRO A 40 -1.25 5.06 -13.53
N VAL A 41 -1.49 4.37 -12.41
CA VAL A 41 -0.48 3.82 -11.49
C VAL A 41 0.49 2.88 -12.19
N THR A 42 0.02 2.09 -13.17
CA THR A 42 0.86 1.18 -13.98
C THR A 42 1.93 1.90 -14.81
N ARG A 43 1.77 3.21 -15.01
CA ARG A 43 2.67 4.05 -15.83
C ARG A 43 3.52 5.01 -14.99
N ILE A 44 3.36 4.98 -13.67
CA ILE A 44 4.09 5.86 -12.75
C ILE A 44 5.31 5.10 -12.21
N PRO A 45 6.51 5.71 -12.15
CA PRO A 45 7.67 5.07 -11.54
C PRO A 45 7.38 4.64 -10.09
N PHE A 46 7.68 3.38 -9.76
CA PHE A 46 7.54 2.84 -8.42
C PHE A 46 8.32 3.69 -7.40
N GLY A 47 7.68 4.06 -6.29
CA GLY A 47 8.27 4.88 -5.23
C GLY A 47 8.39 6.39 -5.52
N SER A 48 7.90 6.88 -6.67
CA SER A 48 7.77 8.32 -6.91
C SER A 48 6.70 8.97 -6.02
N ASP A 49 6.77 10.29 -5.85
CA ASP A 49 5.78 11.05 -5.08
C ASP A 49 4.35 10.85 -5.61
N GLU A 50 4.18 10.79 -6.93
CA GLU A 50 2.89 10.51 -7.57
C GLU A 50 2.37 9.11 -7.24
N PHE A 51 3.25 8.11 -7.23
CA PHE A 51 2.91 6.73 -6.86
C PHE A 51 2.47 6.67 -5.39
N LEU A 52 3.24 7.26 -4.48
CA LEU A 52 2.91 7.29 -3.05
C LEU A 52 1.58 7.99 -2.77
N LYS A 53 1.27 9.09 -3.47
CA LYS A 53 -0.03 9.76 -3.36
C LYS A 53 -1.19 8.89 -3.84
N ALA A 54 -1.00 8.10 -4.91
CA ALA A 54 -2.00 7.14 -5.36
C ALA A 54 -2.21 6.02 -4.34
N LEU A 55 -1.13 5.50 -3.75
CA LEU A 55 -1.15 4.48 -2.71
C LEU A 55 -1.89 4.96 -1.46
N VAL A 56 -1.54 6.14 -0.94
CA VAL A 56 -2.22 6.75 0.23
C VAL A 56 -3.71 6.92 -0.05
N GLU A 57 -4.08 7.42 -1.23
CA GLU A 57 -5.50 7.58 -1.59
C GLU A 57 -6.24 6.25 -1.62
N PHE A 58 -5.65 5.21 -2.20
CA PHE A 58 -6.22 3.87 -2.28
C PHE A 58 -6.51 3.29 -0.90
N TYR A 59 -5.49 3.18 -0.05
CA TYR A 59 -5.61 2.58 1.28
C TYR A 59 -6.56 3.40 2.17
N TYR A 60 -6.45 4.74 2.13
CA TYR A 60 -7.30 5.62 2.92
C TYR A 60 -8.77 5.53 2.51
N LYS A 61 -9.08 5.62 1.20
CA LYS A 61 -10.46 5.54 0.71
C LYS A 61 -11.07 4.17 0.97
N LEU A 62 -10.27 3.11 0.89
CA LEU A 62 -10.72 1.75 1.18
C LEU A 62 -10.86 1.44 2.68
N GLY A 63 -10.49 2.37 3.56
CA GLY A 63 -10.69 2.22 5.00
C GLY A 63 -9.70 1.28 5.67
N TYR A 64 -8.52 1.08 5.08
CA TYR A 64 -7.42 0.36 5.73
C TYR A 64 -6.88 1.18 6.89
N ASP A 65 -6.53 0.50 7.98
CA ASP A 65 -5.94 1.11 9.18
C ASP A 65 -4.42 1.32 9.07
N TYR A 66 -3.86 1.26 7.86
CA TYR A 66 -2.45 1.53 7.60
C TYR A 66 -2.25 1.89 6.12
N VAL A 67 -1.08 2.43 5.81
CA VAL A 67 -0.60 2.64 4.45
C VAL A 67 0.83 2.09 4.38
N PRO A 68 1.13 1.11 3.52
CA PRO A 68 2.50 0.63 3.35
C PRO A 68 3.35 1.72 2.68
N LEU A 69 4.58 1.90 3.17
CA LEU A 69 5.53 2.84 2.59
C LEU A 69 6.41 2.10 1.58
N GLU A 70 5.96 2.09 0.33
CA GLU A 70 6.64 1.44 -0.79
C GLU A 70 7.65 2.38 -1.46
N ILE A 71 8.78 2.60 -0.78
CA ILE A 71 9.91 3.39 -1.31
C ILE A 71 11.10 2.47 -1.57
N PRO A 72 11.61 2.40 -2.82
CA PRO A 72 12.77 1.59 -3.11
C PRO A 72 14.00 2.12 -2.37
N LEU A 73 14.84 1.21 -1.89
CA LEU A 73 16.12 1.58 -1.31
C LEU A 73 16.99 2.26 -2.37
N ASN A 74 17.64 3.36 -2.00
CA ASN A 74 18.65 4.01 -2.85
C ASN A 74 19.99 3.26 -2.80
N LEU A 75 19.96 1.99 -3.17
CA LEU A 75 21.12 1.09 -3.21
C LEU A 75 21.26 0.51 -4.63
N PRO A 76 22.48 0.29 -5.13
CA PRO A 76 22.68 -0.36 -6.42
C PRO A 76 22.02 -1.75 -6.45
N ILE A 77 21.04 -1.93 -7.33
CA ILE A 77 20.39 -3.23 -7.53
C ILE A 77 21.18 -3.98 -8.63
N THR A 78 22.07 -4.88 -8.23
CA THR A 78 22.97 -5.61 -9.14
C THR A 78 22.53 -7.04 -9.44
N ASN A 79 21.43 -7.50 -8.83
CA ASN A 79 20.98 -8.88 -8.80
C ASN A 79 19.58 -9.10 -9.39
N VAL A 80 19.09 -8.20 -10.25
CA VAL A 80 17.78 -8.36 -10.92
C VAL A 80 17.85 -9.48 -11.95
N ARG A 81 17.01 -10.51 -11.80
CA ARG A 81 16.76 -11.52 -12.84
C ARG A 81 15.43 -11.20 -13.51
N THR A 82 15.42 -11.09 -14.82
CA THR A 82 14.20 -10.91 -15.61
C THR A 82 13.71 -12.25 -16.14
N VAL A 83 12.40 -12.48 -16.06
CA VAL A 83 11.72 -13.58 -16.74
C VAL A 83 10.71 -12.97 -17.71
N ARG A 84 10.37 -13.68 -18.78
CA ARG A 84 9.26 -13.30 -19.66
C ARG A 84 8.04 -14.06 -19.18
N ASP A 85 6.94 -13.34 -18.96
CA ASP A 85 5.62 -13.91 -18.73
C ASP A 85 5.05 -14.55 -20.02
#